data_AF-A0A3D3YYK8-F1
#
_entry.id   AF-A0A3D3YYK8-F1
#
_cell.length_a   1.000
_cell.length_b   1.000
_cell.length_c   1.000
_cell.angle_alpha   90.00
_cell.angle_beta   90.00
_cell.angle_gamma   90.00
#
_symmetry.space_group_name_H-M   'P 1'
#
loop_
_entity.id
_entity.type
_entity.pdbx_description
1 polymer ?
#
loop_
_entity_poly.entity_id
_entity_poly.type
_entity_poly.pdbx_seq_one_letter_code
_entity_poly.pdbx_strand_id
1 'polypeptide(L)'
;QSSPEYTHAPCVPDSDINIFNSADPNSPRYIGRHPGTAFMEMQFYPPGWVPRPAGNSCDATRWCAALNIDSLSIDHNHGLNNNADCRGAAGDEPVNFAYVTNSGVATSAANPLNPGRFNLDASKDLFMNSGDKLDVSMFDTSAGFKVDVQDLTTGHSGSMTASTGNGFAQVNFDPNATTCTASPYAFHPMYATSSPQTRVPWAAHSYNVSYSDEIGHFEYCNQVDAQGGNCTQSSTPSDPPATDSDDYGCYTSDQSTRIRIGGCPGADGDFDGPAYQTSWPGTIGKQVIDGRYNPTPIRFTSPLYRAVQGGAANYERVGFETDLPRIELATTPPCDRDTGNGCVDPPAGVQFYPFFTTGRLADGTCTWQEGGAAIPGTTRDLGGSSTAEFGGLLRLFYPGPGFHPVYRYNDFRRILTSNPCPQAVPRA
;
A
#
# COMPACT_ATOMS: atom_id res chain seq x y z
N GLN A 1 15.05 11.86 5.19
CA GLN A 1 15.95 10.72 5.19
C GLN A 1 15.13 9.53 5.61
N SER A 2 15.68 8.34 5.52
CA SER A 2 14.93 7.15 5.87
C SER A 2 15.84 6.09 6.46
N SER A 3 15.26 5.27 7.31
CA SER A 3 15.84 4.07 7.88
C SER A 3 16.59 3.24 6.83
N PRO A 4 17.77 2.67 7.18
CA PRO A 4 18.31 2.54 8.54
C PRO A 4 19.25 3.66 8.99
N GLU A 5 19.29 4.79 8.28
CA GLU A 5 20.13 5.96 8.62
C GLU A 5 21.64 5.67 8.77
N TYR A 6 22.17 4.76 7.94
CA TYR A 6 23.58 4.33 8.03
C TYR A 6 24.59 5.36 7.48
N THR A 7 24.44 5.81 6.22
CA THR A 7 25.44 6.70 5.58
C THR A 7 24.97 8.14 5.38
N HIS A 8 23.66 8.39 5.43
CA HIS A 8 23.01 9.63 4.99
C HIS A 8 23.42 10.11 3.57
N ALA A 9 24.15 9.29 2.82
CA ALA A 9 24.62 9.60 1.47
C ALA A 9 23.54 9.20 0.45
N PRO A 10 23.40 9.94 -0.67
CA PRO A 10 22.52 9.52 -1.76
C PRO A 10 22.90 8.12 -2.25
N CYS A 11 21.90 7.25 -2.40
CA CYS A 11 22.07 5.98 -3.10
C CYS A 11 22.25 6.22 -4.60
N VAL A 12 22.83 5.26 -5.33
CA VAL A 12 22.93 5.35 -6.80
C VAL A 12 21.56 5.04 -7.39
N PRO A 13 20.86 5.96 -8.06
CA PRO A 13 19.53 5.67 -8.63
C PRO A 13 19.56 4.47 -9.58
N ASP A 14 18.44 3.77 -9.68
CA ASP A 14 18.24 2.64 -10.62
C ASP A 14 19.39 1.62 -10.58
N SER A 15 19.84 1.23 -9.38
CA SER A 15 21.03 0.39 -9.26
C SER A 15 20.95 -0.69 -8.19
N ASP A 16 21.17 -1.93 -8.62
CA ASP A 16 21.25 -3.09 -7.74
C ASP A 16 22.53 -3.10 -6.87
N ILE A 17 23.43 -2.12 -7.05
CA ILE A 17 24.49 -1.87 -6.06
C ILE A 17 23.92 -1.50 -4.70
N ASN A 18 22.67 -1.02 -4.64
CA ASN A 18 21.97 -0.70 -3.41
C ASN A 18 21.37 -1.92 -2.71
N ILE A 19 21.53 -3.14 -3.23
CA ILE A 19 21.02 -4.35 -2.57
C ILE A 19 21.94 -4.72 -1.39
N PHE A 20 21.44 -4.52 -0.17
CA PHE A 20 22.05 -4.97 1.08
C PHE A 20 21.09 -5.92 1.80
N ASN A 21 20.99 -7.16 1.31
CA ASN A 21 20.06 -8.15 1.84
C ASN A 21 20.79 -9.36 2.45
N SER A 22 21.69 -9.10 3.40
CA SER A 22 22.36 -10.13 4.20
C SER A 22 22.08 -9.92 5.68
N ALA A 23 21.82 -11.00 6.40
CA ALA A 23 21.65 -10.97 7.85
C ALA A 23 22.99 -11.00 8.61
N ASP A 24 24.11 -11.36 7.95
CA ASP A 24 25.43 -11.43 8.60
C ASP A 24 26.00 -10.02 8.81
N PRO A 25 26.23 -9.55 10.07
CA PRO A 25 26.82 -8.24 10.36
C PRO A 25 28.20 -8.00 9.73
N ASN A 26 28.95 -9.06 9.45
CA ASN A 26 30.28 -8.97 8.86
C ASN A 26 30.23 -8.83 7.33
N SER A 27 29.09 -9.14 6.72
CA SER A 27 28.91 -9.02 5.28
C SER A 27 29.02 -7.57 4.82
N PRO A 28 29.70 -7.28 3.70
CA PRO A 28 29.61 -5.96 3.08
C PRO A 28 28.18 -5.64 2.60
N ARG A 29 27.30 -6.64 2.52
CA ARG A 29 25.87 -6.51 2.15
C ARG A 29 24.94 -6.67 3.35
N TYR A 30 25.44 -6.48 4.58
CA TYR A 30 24.62 -6.51 5.78
C TYR A 30 23.47 -5.50 5.69
N ILE A 31 22.26 -5.90 6.04
CA ILE A 31 21.06 -5.06 5.92
C ILE A 31 21.14 -3.78 6.76
N GLY A 32 21.85 -3.78 7.89
CA GLY A 32 22.06 -2.55 8.66
C GLY A 32 22.93 -1.51 7.94
N ARG A 33 23.62 -1.88 6.85
CA ARG A 33 24.37 -0.97 6.00
C ARG A 33 23.60 -0.52 4.76
N HIS A 34 22.33 -0.90 4.66
CA HIS A 34 21.47 -0.51 3.53
C HIS A 34 21.36 1.02 3.45
N PRO A 35 21.40 1.62 2.25
CA PRO A 35 21.04 3.04 2.08
C PRO A 35 19.63 3.30 2.58
N GLY A 36 19.33 4.53 3.01
CA GLY A 36 17.97 4.88 3.43
C GLY A 36 16.95 4.67 2.32
N THR A 37 15.88 3.92 2.58
CA THR A 37 14.87 3.56 1.58
C THR A 37 13.53 4.19 1.93
N ALA A 38 12.89 4.84 0.97
CA ALA A 38 11.49 5.26 1.07
C ALA A 38 10.60 4.25 0.31
N PHE A 39 9.35 4.11 0.76
CA PHE A 39 8.32 3.29 0.14
C PHE A 39 7.40 4.21 -0.68
N MET A 40 7.06 3.83 -1.91
CA MET A 40 6.23 4.64 -2.80
C MET A 40 4.93 3.93 -3.06
N GLU A 41 3.83 4.63 -2.85
CA GLU A 41 2.49 4.17 -3.18
C GLU A 41 1.85 5.11 -4.20
N MET A 42 1.38 4.51 -5.29
CA MET A 42 0.47 5.18 -6.21
C MET A 42 -0.95 4.78 -5.81
N GLN A 43 -1.60 5.61 -5.01
CA GLN A 43 -2.89 5.28 -4.40
C GLN A 43 -4.06 5.81 -5.23
N PHE A 44 -5.12 5.01 -5.33
CA PHE A 44 -6.40 5.36 -5.95
C PHE A 44 -7.49 5.35 -4.88
N TYR A 45 -8.22 6.45 -4.77
CA TYR A 45 -9.18 6.64 -3.68
C TYR A 45 -10.63 6.50 -4.17
N PRO A 46 -11.44 5.66 -3.52
CA PRO A 46 -12.82 5.43 -3.92
C PRO A 46 -13.70 6.67 -3.66
N PRO A 47 -14.75 6.88 -4.46
CA PRO A 47 -15.68 7.97 -4.25
C PRO A 47 -16.72 7.68 -3.17
N GLY A 48 -17.30 8.74 -2.62
CA GLY A 48 -18.61 8.69 -1.99
C GLY A 48 -18.64 8.54 -0.47
N TRP A 49 -17.53 8.29 0.22
CA TRP A 49 -17.47 8.33 1.68
C TRP A 49 -17.06 9.72 2.18
N VAL A 50 -16.49 9.78 3.39
CA VAL A 50 -16.05 11.01 4.06
C VAL A 50 -14.89 11.66 3.29
N PRO A 51 -14.93 12.99 3.06
CA PRO A 51 -13.86 13.68 2.38
C PRO A 51 -12.51 13.55 3.08
N ARG A 52 -11.46 13.42 2.27
CA ARG A 52 -10.06 13.56 2.69
C ARG A 52 -9.78 14.93 3.34
N PRO A 53 -8.81 15.04 4.27
CA PRO A 53 -7.96 13.96 4.80
C PRO A 53 -8.62 13.13 5.92
N ALA A 54 -9.83 13.48 6.35
CA ALA A 54 -10.54 12.81 7.43
C ALA A 54 -11.01 11.39 7.06
N GLY A 55 -11.47 11.21 5.82
CA GLY A 55 -11.79 9.90 5.24
C GLY A 55 -10.95 9.60 4.00
N ASN A 56 -11.45 8.71 3.15
CA ASN A 56 -10.75 8.19 1.98
C ASN A 56 -11.35 8.64 0.62
N SER A 57 -12.28 9.59 0.58
CA SER A 57 -12.90 10.02 -0.68
C SER A 57 -12.53 11.46 -1.09
N CYS A 58 -12.39 11.69 -2.40
CA CYS A 58 -12.19 13.04 -2.96
C CYS A 58 -13.48 13.67 -3.52
N ASP A 59 -14.40 12.84 -4.03
CA ASP A 59 -15.62 13.28 -4.70
C ASP A 59 -16.75 12.28 -4.41
N ALA A 60 -17.99 12.73 -4.59
CA ALA A 60 -19.18 11.89 -4.38
C ALA A 60 -19.27 10.72 -5.37
N THR A 61 -18.70 10.85 -6.57
CA THR A 61 -18.92 9.91 -7.69
C THR A 61 -17.67 9.53 -8.45
N ARG A 62 -16.56 10.25 -8.28
CA ARG A 62 -15.32 10.05 -9.05
C ARG A 62 -14.14 9.69 -8.15
N TRP A 63 -13.32 8.77 -8.63
CA TRP A 63 -12.04 8.43 -8.06
C TRP A 63 -11.05 9.58 -8.25
N CYS A 64 -10.10 9.69 -7.32
CA CYS A 64 -8.91 10.52 -7.46
C CYS A 64 -7.68 9.63 -7.24
N ALA A 65 -6.51 10.16 -7.56
CA ALA A 65 -5.25 9.45 -7.50
C ALA A 65 -4.20 10.33 -6.82
N ALA A 66 -3.27 9.75 -6.05
CA ALA A 66 -2.15 10.47 -5.47
C ALA A 66 -0.87 9.64 -5.43
N LEU A 67 0.25 10.36 -5.47
CA LEU A 67 1.58 9.81 -5.25
C LEU A 67 1.98 10.07 -3.80
N ASN A 68 2.19 8.98 -3.05
CA ASN A 68 2.64 8.99 -1.67
C ASN A 68 4.05 8.41 -1.61
N ILE A 69 4.91 9.01 -0.78
CA ILE A 69 6.24 8.46 -0.50
C ILE A 69 6.51 8.54 0.99
N ASP A 70 6.57 7.36 1.59
CA ASP A 70 6.71 7.11 3.01
C ASP A 70 8.17 6.84 3.33
N SER A 71 8.71 7.56 4.30
CA SER A 71 10.03 7.29 4.86
C SER A 71 9.85 6.84 6.31
N LEU A 72 10.88 6.25 6.90
CA LEU A 72 10.87 5.92 8.32
C LEU A 72 12.01 6.64 9.04
N SER A 73 11.65 7.52 9.97
CA SER A 73 12.53 8.43 10.69
C SER A 73 13.12 7.77 11.95
N ILE A 74 13.75 6.60 11.77
CA ILE A 74 14.37 5.78 12.82
C ILE A 74 15.74 5.27 12.36
N ASP A 75 16.74 5.40 13.22
CA ASP A 75 18.03 4.71 13.10
C ASP A 75 17.94 3.37 13.85
N HIS A 76 17.66 2.31 13.10
CA HIS A 76 17.55 0.97 13.66
C HIS A 76 18.87 0.41 14.19
N ASN A 77 20.01 0.82 13.64
CA ASN A 77 21.30 0.29 14.05
C ASN A 77 21.69 0.77 15.45
N HIS A 78 21.23 1.96 15.83
CA HIS A 78 21.46 2.55 17.15
C HIS A 78 20.21 2.52 18.04
N GLY A 79 19.05 2.12 17.52
CA GLY A 79 17.78 2.12 18.25
C GLY A 79 17.34 3.54 18.63
N LEU A 80 17.55 4.51 17.74
CA LEU A 80 17.27 5.92 17.98
C LEU A 80 16.11 6.40 17.12
N ASN A 81 15.17 7.10 17.75
CA ASN A 81 14.15 7.87 17.05
C ASN A 81 14.68 9.28 16.78
N ASN A 82 14.07 9.99 15.83
CA ASN A 82 14.39 11.38 15.57
C ASN A 82 13.92 12.31 16.71
N ASN A 83 14.28 13.59 16.65
CA ASN A 83 13.93 14.56 17.67
C ASN A 83 12.42 14.71 17.85
N ALA A 84 12.00 15.12 19.06
CA ALA A 84 10.60 15.20 19.43
C ALA A 84 9.78 16.16 18.54
N ASP A 85 10.39 17.24 18.04
CA ASP A 85 9.71 18.20 17.17
C ASP A 85 9.37 17.56 15.81
N CYS A 86 10.30 16.81 15.21
CA CYS A 86 10.01 16.07 13.97
C CYS A 86 8.95 14.99 14.14
N ARG A 87 9.02 14.23 15.23
CA ARG A 87 7.99 13.21 15.50
C ARG A 87 6.62 13.83 15.73
N GLY A 88 6.56 15.02 16.35
CA GLY A 88 5.30 15.75 16.53
C GLY A 88 4.76 16.36 15.24
N ALA A 89 5.63 16.85 14.35
CA ALA A 89 5.23 17.52 13.12
C ALA A 89 4.94 16.57 11.95
N ALA A 90 5.67 15.47 11.85
CA ALA A 90 5.62 14.56 10.70
C ALA A 90 5.44 13.08 11.06
N GLY A 91 5.45 12.71 12.35
CA GLY A 91 5.42 11.32 12.79
C GLY A 91 6.77 10.61 12.66
N ASP A 92 6.81 9.34 13.08
CA ASP A 92 7.95 8.46 12.83
C ASP A 92 7.98 7.98 11.37
N GLU A 93 6.83 7.97 10.68
CA GLU A 93 6.69 7.64 9.26
C GLU A 93 6.26 8.88 8.45
N PRO A 94 7.19 9.82 8.15
CA PRO A 94 6.85 11.03 7.41
C PRO A 94 6.47 10.73 5.96
N VAL A 95 5.30 11.25 5.56
CA VAL A 95 4.68 11.02 4.24
C VAL A 95 4.78 12.27 3.36
N ASN A 96 5.47 12.13 2.22
CA ASN A 96 5.29 13.07 1.11
C ASN A 96 4.00 12.72 0.37
N PHE A 97 3.20 13.72 0.03
CA PHE A 97 1.89 13.50 -0.57
C PHE A 97 1.59 14.53 -1.64
N ALA A 98 1.16 14.09 -2.83
CA ALA A 98 0.60 14.98 -3.85
C ALA A 98 -0.44 14.26 -4.71
N TYR A 99 -1.60 14.90 -4.92
CA TYR A 99 -2.58 14.42 -5.89
C TYR A 99 -2.01 14.41 -7.31
N VAL A 100 -2.38 13.41 -8.10
CA VAL A 100 -2.09 13.39 -9.55
C VAL A 100 -2.90 14.51 -10.19
N THR A 101 -2.22 15.43 -10.86
CA THR A 101 -2.87 16.60 -11.48
C THR A 101 -2.80 16.53 -12.99
N ASN A 102 -3.75 17.18 -13.66
CA ASN A 102 -3.79 17.27 -15.12
C ASN A 102 -2.52 17.93 -15.71
N SER A 103 -1.76 18.67 -14.91
CA SER A 103 -0.56 19.39 -15.34
C SER A 103 0.77 18.79 -14.85
N GLY A 104 0.74 17.84 -13.90
CA GLY A 104 1.95 17.35 -13.23
C GLY A 104 2.50 18.27 -12.14
N VAL A 105 1.88 19.43 -11.92
CA VAL A 105 2.25 20.40 -10.88
C VAL A 105 1.41 20.15 -9.64
N ALA A 106 2.05 19.99 -8.48
CA ALA A 106 1.37 19.79 -7.22
C ALA A 106 0.58 21.03 -6.79
N THR A 107 -0.62 20.83 -6.23
CA THR A 107 -1.51 21.90 -5.73
C THR A 107 -0.86 22.71 -4.60
N SER A 108 -0.06 22.05 -3.76
CA SER A 108 0.83 22.67 -2.78
C SER A 108 2.10 21.83 -2.65
N ALA A 109 3.09 22.30 -1.88
CA ALA A 109 4.34 21.56 -1.71
C ALA A 109 4.09 20.18 -1.07
N ALA A 110 4.59 19.12 -1.68
CA ALA A 110 4.31 17.74 -1.25
C ALA A 110 4.98 17.33 0.07
N ASN A 111 5.88 18.15 0.62
CA ASN A 111 6.71 17.78 1.78
C ASN A 111 5.92 17.45 3.06
N PRO A 112 6.44 16.55 3.92
CA PRO A 112 5.73 16.11 5.13
C PRO A 112 5.45 17.21 6.16
N LEU A 113 6.24 18.30 6.15
CA LEU A 113 6.05 19.44 7.07
C LEU A 113 5.04 20.48 6.56
N ASN A 114 4.50 20.29 5.36
CA ASN A 114 3.42 21.13 4.83
C ASN A 114 2.05 20.48 5.13
N PRO A 115 1.23 21.03 6.04
CA PRO A 115 -0.10 20.49 6.31
C PRO A 115 -1.04 20.62 5.11
N GLY A 116 -0.80 21.59 4.21
CA GLY A 116 -1.61 21.79 3.01
C GLY A 116 -1.36 20.77 1.90
N ARG A 117 -0.43 19.82 2.06
CA ARG A 117 -0.13 18.79 1.05
C ARG A 117 -1.34 17.95 0.66
N PHE A 118 -2.26 17.73 1.60
CA PHE A 118 -3.52 17.00 1.40
C PHE A 118 -4.65 17.83 0.79
N ASN A 119 -4.42 19.10 0.46
CA ASN A 119 -5.45 19.93 -0.14
C ASN A 119 -5.76 19.47 -1.56
N LEU A 120 -7.00 19.05 -1.76
CA LEU A 120 -7.56 18.76 -3.07
C LEU A 120 -7.95 20.06 -3.80
N ASP A 121 -7.62 20.18 -5.08
CA ASP A 121 -8.09 21.22 -6.00
C ASP A 121 -8.76 20.56 -7.19
N ALA A 122 -10.10 20.50 -7.14
CA ALA A 122 -10.87 19.79 -8.14
C ALA A 122 -10.77 20.37 -9.57
N SER A 123 -10.20 21.57 -9.74
CA SER A 123 -9.93 22.18 -11.04
C SER A 123 -8.59 21.74 -11.65
N LYS A 124 -7.69 21.18 -10.84
CA LYS A 124 -6.34 20.76 -11.24
C LYS A 124 -6.15 19.26 -11.16
N ASP A 125 -6.79 18.60 -10.21
CA ASP A 125 -6.59 17.18 -9.94
C ASP A 125 -7.27 16.30 -11.00
N LEU A 126 -6.69 15.12 -11.24
CA LEU A 126 -7.27 14.11 -12.14
C LEU A 126 -8.40 13.38 -11.42
N PHE A 127 -9.59 13.37 -12.04
CA PHE A 127 -10.71 12.53 -11.63
C PHE A 127 -11.00 11.45 -12.65
N MET A 128 -11.38 10.26 -12.17
CA MET A 128 -11.75 9.11 -12.99
C MET A 128 -13.11 8.57 -12.55
N ASN A 129 -13.88 7.99 -13.45
CA ASN A 129 -15.17 7.36 -13.11
C ASN A 129 -14.97 5.90 -12.72
N SER A 130 -15.89 5.37 -11.91
CA SER A 130 -15.94 3.93 -11.67
C SER A 130 -16.17 3.18 -12.98
N GLY A 131 -15.30 2.20 -13.26
CA GLY A 131 -15.34 1.39 -14.48
C GLY A 131 -14.46 1.92 -15.62
N ASP A 132 -13.76 3.04 -15.42
CA ASP A 132 -12.78 3.53 -16.40
C ASP A 132 -11.58 2.57 -16.52
N LYS A 133 -10.99 2.50 -17.72
CA LYS A 133 -9.80 1.70 -18.00
C LYS A 133 -8.59 2.62 -17.98
N LEU A 134 -7.65 2.35 -17.08
CA LEU A 134 -6.45 3.16 -16.92
C LEU A 134 -5.22 2.48 -17.52
N ASP A 135 -4.32 3.30 -18.07
CA ASP A 135 -2.91 2.97 -18.26
C ASP A 135 -2.09 3.77 -17.24
N VAL A 136 -1.32 3.06 -16.42
CA VAL A 136 -0.50 3.62 -15.35
C VAL A 136 0.96 3.33 -15.66
N SER A 137 1.71 4.37 -15.97
CA SER A 137 3.14 4.29 -16.28
C SER A 137 3.96 4.90 -15.16
N MET A 138 4.86 4.11 -14.58
CA MET A 138 5.74 4.49 -13.48
C MET A 138 7.19 4.38 -13.94
N PHE A 139 7.95 5.47 -13.93
CA PHE A 139 9.30 5.50 -14.48
C PHE A 139 10.17 6.62 -13.91
N ASP A 140 11.49 6.47 -14.03
CA ASP A 140 12.41 7.51 -13.59
C ASP A 140 12.62 8.62 -14.64
N THR A 141 12.89 9.82 -14.15
CA THR A 141 13.28 10.98 -14.97
C THR A 141 14.44 11.71 -14.33
N SER A 142 15.12 12.59 -15.06
CA SER A 142 16.17 13.45 -14.48
C SER A 142 15.68 14.35 -13.34
N ALA A 143 14.36 14.58 -13.22
CA ALA A 143 13.77 15.42 -12.17
C ALA A 143 13.29 14.61 -10.95
N GLY A 144 13.22 13.29 -11.06
CA GLY A 144 12.64 12.37 -10.07
C GLY A 144 11.72 11.33 -10.70
N PHE A 145 11.28 10.39 -9.88
CA PHE A 145 10.30 9.36 -10.18
C PHE A 145 8.98 10.01 -10.60
N LYS A 146 8.43 9.53 -11.72
CA LYS A 146 7.22 10.06 -12.33
C LYS A 146 6.18 8.97 -12.49
N VAL A 147 4.93 9.33 -12.19
CA VAL A 147 3.75 8.56 -12.56
C VAL A 147 2.97 9.35 -13.61
N ASP A 148 2.59 8.66 -14.68
CA ASP A 148 1.61 9.10 -15.67
C ASP A 148 0.38 8.19 -15.59
N VAL A 149 -0.80 8.79 -15.45
CA VAL A 149 -2.10 8.09 -15.47
C VAL A 149 -2.88 8.58 -16.67
N GLN A 150 -3.20 7.66 -17.58
CA GLN A 150 -4.06 7.91 -18.74
C GLN A 150 -5.36 7.16 -18.55
N ASP A 151 -6.48 7.87 -18.55
CA ASP A 151 -7.79 7.28 -18.62
C ASP A 151 -8.11 7.01 -20.09
N LEU A 152 -8.06 5.73 -20.47
CA LEU A 152 -8.30 5.26 -21.83
C LEU A 152 -9.79 5.29 -22.20
N THR A 153 -10.69 5.41 -21.22
CA THR A 153 -12.13 5.52 -21.46
C THR A 153 -12.49 6.95 -21.84
N THR A 154 -12.03 7.93 -21.07
CA THR A 154 -12.40 9.35 -21.28
C THR A 154 -11.39 10.14 -22.11
N GLY A 155 -10.15 9.65 -22.22
CA GLY A 155 -9.03 10.36 -22.83
C GLY A 155 -8.39 11.42 -21.93
N HIS A 156 -8.84 11.56 -20.67
CA HIS A 156 -8.19 12.42 -19.69
C HIS A 156 -6.87 11.81 -19.20
N SER A 157 -5.98 12.66 -18.72
CA SER A 157 -4.70 12.20 -18.18
C SER A 157 -4.19 13.15 -17.11
N GLY A 158 -3.38 12.61 -16.23
CA GLY A 158 -2.69 13.37 -15.20
C GLY A 158 -1.33 12.76 -14.92
N SER A 159 -0.50 13.52 -14.21
CA SER A 159 0.82 13.06 -13.81
C SER A 159 1.22 13.62 -12.46
N MET A 160 2.28 13.04 -11.88
CA MET A 160 2.99 13.62 -10.75
C MET A 160 4.44 13.18 -10.80
N THR A 161 5.37 14.10 -10.49
CA THR A 161 6.79 13.80 -10.36
C THR A 161 7.26 14.13 -8.94
N ALA A 162 7.88 13.15 -8.28
CA ALA A 162 8.47 13.26 -6.95
C ALA A 162 9.75 14.10 -6.95
N SER A 163 9.61 15.37 -7.32
CA SER A 163 10.68 16.32 -7.58
C SER A 163 10.71 17.45 -6.56
N THR A 164 11.87 18.10 -6.43
CA THR A 164 12.00 19.34 -5.67
C THR A 164 11.10 20.46 -6.22
N GLY A 165 10.80 20.47 -7.52
CA GLY A 165 9.90 21.43 -8.15
C GLY A 165 8.44 21.31 -7.71
N ASN A 166 7.98 20.08 -7.41
CA ASN A 166 6.68 19.80 -6.78
C ASN A 166 6.73 19.89 -5.24
N GLY A 167 7.86 20.31 -4.68
CA GLY A 167 8.03 20.51 -3.25
C GLY A 167 8.17 19.21 -2.45
N PHE A 168 8.56 18.10 -3.08
CA PHE A 168 8.96 16.89 -2.37
C PHE A 168 10.23 17.14 -1.55
N ALA A 169 10.29 16.54 -0.36
CA ALA A 169 11.38 16.74 0.58
C ALA A 169 11.58 15.53 1.49
N GLN A 170 12.74 15.49 2.10
CA GLN A 170 13.08 14.53 3.13
C GLN A 170 13.11 15.24 4.48
N VAL A 171 12.37 14.73 5.48
CA VAL A 171 12.55 15.15 6.88
C VAL A 171 13.96 14.79 7.30
N ASN A 172 14.70 15.75 7.86
CA ASN A 172 16.08 15.52 8.28
C ASN A 172 16.09 14.68 9.56
N PHE A 173 16.88 13.62 9.57
CA PHE A 173 17.12 12.80 10.75
C PHE A 173 18.24 13.43 11.58
N ASP A 174 17.85 14.15 12.63
CA ASP A 174 18.76 14.75 13.61
C ASP A 174 18.15 14.57 15.00
N PRO A 175 18.51 13.51 15.73
CA PRO A 175 17.94 13.21 17.04
C PRO A 175 18.30 14.25 18.11
N ASN A 176 19.30 15.12 17.85
CA ASN A 176 19.76 16.14 18.80
C ASN A 176 19.25 17.55 18.48
N ALA A 177 18.63 17.76 17.33
CA ALA A 177 18.03 19.03 16.97
C ALA A 177 16.83 19.36 17.88
N THR A 178 16.58 20.65 18.09
CA THR A 178 15.41 21.13 18.84
C THR A 178 14.24 21.52 17.95
N THR A 179 14.49 21.66 16.64
CA THR A 179 13.51 22.07 15.63
C THR A 179 13.55 21.12 14.45
N CYS A 180 12.39 20.72 13.97
CA CYS A 180 12.28 19.88 12.81
C CYS A 180 12.59 20.66 11.53
N THR A 181 13.30 20.01 10.63
CA THR A 181 13.61 20.55 9.32
C THR A 181 13.42 19.48 8.25
N ALA A 182 13.14 19.94 7.03
CA ALA A 182 13.11 19.09 5.85
C ALA A 182 13.97 19.72 4.75
N SER A 183 14.64 18.87 3.98
CA SER A 183 15.47 19.28 2.85
C SER A 183 14.79 18.88 1.54
N PRO A 184 14.68 19.78 0.55
CA PRO A 184 14.15 19.43 -0.77
C PRO A 184 14.85 18.20 -1.34
N TYR A 185 14.08 17.25 -1.87
CA TYR A 185 14.62 16.00 -2.37
C TYR A 185 13.84 15.52 -3.60
N ALA A 186 14.56 15.06 -4.62
CA ALA A 186 13.99 14.33 -5.74
C ALA A 186 14.12 12.83 -5.47
N PHE A 187 12.99 12.13 -5.40
CA PHE A 187 12.98 10.68 -5.19
C PHE A 187 13.20 9.98 -6.51
N HIS A 188 13.98 8.91 -6.52
CA HIS A 188 14.24 8.07 -7.68
C HIS A 188 14.10 6.59 -7.28
N PRO A 189 13.81 5.67 -8.21
CA PRO A 189 13.83 4.25 -7.90
C PRO A 189 15.20 3.83 -7.39
N MET A 190 15.20 3.02 -6.34
CA MET A 190 16.44 2.59 -5.71
C MET A 190 17.12 1.45 -6.49
N TYR A 191 16.35 0.54 -7.07
CA TYR A 191 16.85 -0.68 -7.69
C TYR A 191 16.63 -0.67 -9.19
N ALA A 192 17.52 -1.32 -9.94
CA ALA A 192 17.37 -1.49 -11.39
C ALA A 192 16.44 -2.66 -11.73
N THR A 193 16.27 -3.59 -10.79
CA THR A 193 15.45 -4.79 -10.95
C THR A 193 14.42 -4.95 -9.83
N SER A 194 13.49 -5.89 -10.01
CA SER A 194 12.59 -6.34 -8.95
C SER A 194 12.79 -7.84 -8.73
N SER A 195 13.13 -8.21 -7.50
CA SER A 195 13.34 -9.59 -7.06
C SER A 195 13.08 -9.70 -5.55
N PRO A 196 13.06 -10.92 -4.97
CA PRO A 196 12.97 -11.08 -3.51
C PRO A 196 14.13 -10.46 -2.71
N GLN A 197 15.15 -9.91 -3.37
CA GLN A 197 16.27 -9.20 -2.73
C GLN A 197 16.10 -7.69 -2.70
N THR A 198 15.22 -7.13 -3.53
CA THR A 198 14.92 -5.70 -3.58
C THR A 198 13.72 -5.48 -2.68
N ARG A 199 13.92 -4.96 -1.47
CA ARG A 199 12.83 -4.77 -0.50
C ARG A 199 13.11 -3.55 0.36
N VAL A 200 12.05 -2.96 0.91
CA VAL A 200 12.20 -1.91 1.92
C VAL A 200 12.68 -2.56 3.23
N PRO A 201 13.84 -2.15 3.78
CA PRO A 201 14.48 -2.85 4.90
C PRO A 201 13.82 -2.60 6.26
N TRP A 202 12.67 -1.91 6.29
CA TRP A 202 11.91 -1.58 7.49
C TRP A 202 10.40 -1.85 7.38
N ALA A 203 9.88 -2.06 6.17
CA ALA A 203 8.46 -2.39 5.96
C ALA A 203 8.17 -3.84 6.38
N ALA A 204 6.92 -4.15 6.69
CA ALA A 204 6.50 -5.52 6.99
C ALA A 204 6.61 -6.41 5.75
N HIS A 205 6.11 -5.92 4.62
CA HIS A 205 6.26 -6.53 3.31
C HIS A 205 7.70 -6.54 2.79
N SER A 206 8.00 -7.56 1.99
CA SER A 206 9.31 -7.81 1.38
C SER A 206 9.31 -7.81 -0.15
N TYR A 207 8.30 -7.19 -0.76
CA TYR A 207 8.21 -6.94 -2.20
C TYR A 207 8.86 -5.62 -2.64
N ASN A 208 8.88 -5.37 -3.96
CA ASN A 208 9.35 -4.12 -4.58
C ASN A 208 8.28 -3.51 -5.49
N VAL A 209 7.83 -4.28 -6.48
CA VAL A 209 6.74 -3.90 -7.39
C VAL A 209 5.57 -4.82 -7.12
N SER A 210 4.46 -4.26 -6.65
CA SER A 210 3.26 -4.98 -6.23
C SER A 210 2.00 -4.20 -6.59
N TYR A 211 0.87 -4.90 -6.51
CA TYR A 211 -0.46 -4.33 -6.42
C TYR A 211 -1.06 -4.82 -5.11
N SER A 212 -1.79 -3.95 -4.41
CA SER A 212 -2.58 -4.29 -3.23
C SER A 212 -3.88 -3.50 -3.27
N ASP A 213 -4.95 -4.10 -2.77
CA ASP A 213 -6.05 -3.32 -2.19
C ASP A 213 -5.69 -3.06 -0.71
N GLU A 214 -5.95 -1.84 -0.22
CA GLU A 214 -5.71 -1.51 1.18
C GLU A 214 -6.95 -1.92 1.98
N ILE A 215 -6.87 -3.10 2.60
CA ILE A 215 -7.91 -3.65 3.46
C ILE A 215 -7.52 -3.54 4.94
N GLY A 216 -8.42 -3.90 5.85
CA GLY A 216 -8.14 -3.87 7.29
C GLY A 216 -8.28 -2.50 7.94
N HIS A 217 -8.96 -1.58 7.25
CA HIS A 217 -9.21 -0.22 7.72
C HIS A 217 -10.68 0.17 7.46
N PHE A 218 -11.63 -0.53 8.09
CA PHE A 218 -13.01 -0.06 8.19
C PHE A 218 -13.85 -0.88 9.18
N GLU A 219 -14.48 -0.21 10.13
CA GLU A 219 -15.47 -0.76 11.06
C GLU A 219 -16.81 -0.04 10.86
N TYR A 220 -17.95 -0.74 10.93
CA TYR A 220 -19.24 -0.08 10.75
C TYR A 220 -19.77 0.53 12.05
N CYS A 221 -20.07 1.83 12.04
CA CYS A 221 -20.50 2.52 13.24
C CYS A 221 -21.80 3.33 13.03
N ASN A 222 -22.81 3.07 13.86
CA ASN A 222 -24.08 3.78 13.83
C ASN A 222 -24.06 5.10 14.61
N GLN A 223 -23.28 5.18 15.70
CA GLN A 223 -23.17 6.38 16.54
C GLN A 223 -21.74 6.60 17.02
N VAL A 224 -21.29 7.85 16.95
CA VAL A 224 -19.95 8.28 17.37
C VAL A 224 -20.06 9.29 18.50
N ASP A 225 -19.08 9.32 19.41
CA ASP A 225 -19.03 10.33 20.48
C ASP A 225 -18.79 11.75 19.94
N ALA A 226 -17.98 11.86 18.87
CA ALA A 226 -17.73 13.05 18.07
C ALA A 226 -17.22 12.63 16.67
N GLN A 227 -17.27 13.55 15.69
CA GLN A 227 -16.69 13.27 14.37
C GLN A 227 -15.17 13.11 14.47
N GLY A 228 -14.66 11.99 13.97
CA GLY A 228 -13.26 11.55 14.15
C GLY A 228 -12.99 10.92 15.52
N GLY A 229 -14.03 10.66 16.33
CA GLY A 229 -13.94 10.09 17.66
C GLY A 229 -14.09 8.57 17.69
N ASN A 230 -14.64 8.02 18.78
CA ASN A 230 -14.81 6.57 18.96
C ASN A 230 -16.22 6.13 18.57
N CYS A 231 -16.35 4.85 18.21
CA CYS A 231 -17.67 4.26 18.07
C CYS A 231 -18.33 4.09 19.44
N THR A 232 -19.62 4.39 19.51
CA THR A 232 -20.46 4.20 20.70
C THR A 232 -21.61 3.23 20.45
N GLN A 233 -21.79 2.82 19.19
CA GLN A 233 -22.76 1.82 18.77
C GLN A 233 -22.35 1.22 17.41
N SER A 234 -21.85 -0.02 17.37
CA SER A 234 -21.62 -0.74 16.10
C SER A 234 -22.93 -0.92 15.31
N SER A 235 -22.78 -1.13 14.02
CA SER A 235 -23.89 -1.43 13.12
C SER A 235 -24.17 -2.93 12.93
N THR A 236 -23.26 -3.80 13.36
CA THR A 236 -23.28 -5.23 13.01
C THR A 236 -23.35 -6.14 14.24
N PRO A 237 -24.31 -7.08 14.31
CA PRO A 237 -24.30 -8.14 15.34
C PRO A 237 -23.17 -9.16 15.17
N SER A 238 -22.45 -9.11 14.03
CA SER A 238 -21.36 -10.02 13.66
C SER A 238 -19.98 -9.56 14.12
N ASP A 239 -19.92 -8.43 14.83
CA ASP A 239 -18.74 -7.87 15.49
C ASP A 239 -19.01 -7.99 17.01
N PRO A 240 -18.45 -8.99 17.70
CA PRO A 240 -18.54 -9.14 19.14
C PRO A 240 -17.14 -9.09 19.80
N PRO A 241 -16.88 -8.08 20.66
CA PRO A 241 -17.83 -7.12 21.21
C PRO A 241 -18.11 -5.96 20.25
N ALA A 242 -19.39 -5.72 19.96
CA ALA A 242 -19.97 -4.70 19.06
C ALA A 242 -19.60 -3.22 19.31
N THR A 243 -18.57 -2.94 20.09
CA THR A 243 -17.77 -1.71 20.07
C THR A 243 -16.47 -2.08 20.79
N ASP A 244 -15.32 -1.93 20.14
CA ASP A 244 -14.04 -2.33 20.72
C ASP A 244 -12.96 -1.23 20.68
N SER A 245 -11.68 -1.61 20.80
CA SER A 245 -10.58 -0.65 20.91
C SER A 245 -10.12 -0.05 19.58
N ASP A 246 -10.48 -0.69 18.47
CA ASP A 246 -10.01 -0.40 17.11
C ASP A 246 -11.01 0.49 16.37
N ASP A 247 -12.22 0.58 16.92
CA ASP A 247 -13.30 1.48 16.58
C ASP A 247 -13.03 2.98 16.85
N TYR A 248 -12.02 3.55 16.18
CA TYR A 248 -11.66 4.96 16.32
C TYR A 248 -11.51 5.71 14.99
N GLY A 249 -11.51 7.05 15.07
CA GLY A 249 -11.52 7.91 13.88
C GLY A 249 -12.88 7.96 13.19
N CYS A 250 -13.96 7.67 13.93
CA CYS A 250 -15.27 7.35 13.37
C CYS A 250 -16.05 8.58 12.91
N TYR A 251 -16.84 8.41 11.85
CA TYR A 251 -17.73 9.42 11.31
C TYR A 251 -19.14 8.89 11.13
N THR A 252 -20.13 9.77 11.33
CA THR A 252 -21.53 9.45 11.05
C THR A 252 -21.84 9.54 9.54
N SER A 253 -22.89 8.85 9.11
CA SER A 253 -23.29 8.76 7.70
C SER A 253 -23.62 10.11 7.03
N ASP A 254 -23.95 11.15 7.80
CA ASP A 254 -24.18 12.51 7.28
C ASP A 254 -22.90 13.19 6.78
N GLN A 255 -21.72 12.73 7.22
CA GLN A 255 -20.43 13.21 6.73
C GLN A 255 -20.05 12.64 5.36
N SER A 256 -20.63 11.50 4.97
CA SER A 256 -20.36 10.87 3.67
C SER A 256 -20.91 11.68 2.50
N THR A 257 -20.17 11.74 1.40
CA THR A 257 -20.57 12.53 0.23
C THR A 257 -21.66 11.87 -0.62
N ARG A 258 -21.79 10.53 -0.57
CA ARG A 258 -22.80 9.75 -1.30
C ARG A 258 -23.23 8.47 -0.60
N ILE A 259 -22.28 7.65 -0.17
CA ILE A 259 -22.52 6.35 0.46
C ILE A 259 -22.76 6.59 1.95
N ARG A 260 -24.04 6.71 2.32
CA ARG A 260 -24.51 7.11 3.66
C ARG A 260 -24.35 5.98 4.68
N ILE A 261 -23.10 5.63 4.95
CA ILE A 261 -22.67 4.62 5.92
C ILE A 261 -21.77 5.33 6.93
N GLY A 262 -22.05 5.16 8.22
CA GLY A 262 -21.15 5.57 9.30
C GLY A 262 -20.13 4.47 9.57
N GLY A 263 -18.93 4.85 9.99
CA GLY A 263 -17.85 3.90 10.21
C GLY A 263 -16.54 4.55 10.65
N CYS A 264 -15.59 3.69 11.00
CA CYS A 264 -14.30 4.03 11.58
C CYS A 264 -13.18 3.53 10.65
N PRO A 265 -12.26 4.38 10.17
CA PRO A 265 -11.16 3.98 9.30
C PRO A 265 -9.93 3.51 10.10
N GLY A 266 -10.06 3.31 11.41
CA GLY A 266 -9.02 2.72 12.26
C GLY A 266 -8.59 1.35 11.74
N ALA A 267 -7.37 0.94 12.10
CA ALA A 267 -6.90 -0.41 11.80
C ALA A 267 -7.77 -1.44 12.54
N ASP A 268 -8.37 -2.36 11.80
CA ASP A 268 -9.14 -3.52 12.29
C ASP A 268 -8.14 -4.64 12.60
N GLY A 269 -7.85 -4.81 13.89
CA GLY A 269 -6.81 -5.72 14.39
C GLY A 269 -7.34 -7.08 14.81
N ASP A 270 -8.66 -7.24 14.94
CA ASP A 270 -9.33 -8.49 15.32
C ASP A 270 -10.08 -9.17 14.15
N PHE A 271 -10.14 -8.49 13.01
CA PHE A 271 -10.53 -8.97 11.69
C PHE A 271 -12.02 -9.28 11.53
N ASP A 272 -12.89 -8.47 12.12
CA ASP A 272 -14.34 -8.68 12.03
C ASP A 272 -15.09 -7.67 11.13
N GLY A 273 -14.40 -6.63 10.67
CA GLY A 273 -14.90 -5.63 9.75
C GLY A 273 -15.29 -6.16 8.37
N PRO A 274 -16.02 -5.36 7.56
CA PRO A 274 -16.56 -5.76 6.25
C PRO A 274 -15.55 -6.34 5.24
N ALA A 275 -14.27 -6.00 5.37
CA ALA A 275 -13.21 -6.55 4.52
C ALA A 275 -12.98 -8.05 4.76
N TYR A 276 -13.35 -8.57 5.93
CA TYR A 276 -13.14 -9.97 6.34
C TYR A 276 -14.43 -10.83 6.26
N GLN A 277 -15.45 -10.24 5.63
CA GLN A 277 -16.74 -10.85 5.38
C GLN A 277 -16.89 -11.25 3.91
N THR A 278 -18.02 -11.86 3.54
CA THR A 278 -18.29 -12.31 2.16
C THR A 278 -18.71 -11.18 1.21
N SER A 279 -18.43 -9.92 1.52
CA SER A 279 -18.75 -8.71 0.73
C SER A 279 -17.85 -8.49 -0.50
N TRP A 280 -17.19 -9.54 -1.00
CA TRP A 280 -16.23 -9.46 -2.10
C TRP A 280 -16.77 -10.07 -3.41
N PRO A 281 -16.30 -9.61 -4.57
CA PRO A 281 -16.66 -10.22 -5.84
C PRO A 281 -16.37 -11.73 -5.83
N GLY A 282 -17.32 -12.56 -6.26
CA GLY A 282 -17.14 -14.01 -6.41
C GLY A 282 -17.09 -14.82 -5.11
N THR A 283 -17.54 -14.28 -3.99
CA THR A 283 -17.73 -15.04 -2.74
C THR A 283 -19.09 -15.74 -2.71
N ILE A 284 -20.09 -15.21 -3.41
CA ILE A 284 -21.41 -15.82 -3.52
C ILE A 284 -21.41 -16.67 -4.80
N GLY A 285 -21.27 -17.99 -4.68
CA GLY A 285 -21.14 -18.92 -5.82
C GLY A 285 -22.26 -18.93 -6.88
N LYS A 286 -23.28 -18.07 -6.74
CA LYS A 286 -24.34 -17.81 -7.73
C LYS A 286 -24.15 -16.43 -8.35
N GLN A 287 -23.60 -16.37 -9.57
CA GLN A 287 -23.19 -15.14 -10.29
C GLN A 287 -24.22 -14.00 -10.30
N VAL A 288 -25.51 -14.30 -10.53
CA VAL A 288 -26.58 -13.28 -10.55
C VAL A 288 -26.84 -12.69 -9.16
N ILE A 289 -26.62 -13.48 -8.11
CA ILE A 289 -26.77 -13.04 -6.72
C ILE A 289 -25.52 -12.25 -6.31
N ASP A 290 -24.33 -12.75 -6.66
CA ASP A 290 -23.05 -12.09 -6.39
C ASP A 290 -23.03 -10.66 -6.94
N GLY A 291 -23.28 -10.47 -8.23
CA GLY A 291 -23.29 -9.14 -8.84
C GLY A 291 -24.43 -8.21 -8.39
N ARG A 292 -25.36 -8.69 -7.55
CA ARG A 292 -26.39 -7.86 -6.91
C ARG A 292 -25.94 -7.32 -5.55
N TYR A 293 -25.11 -8.06 -4.82
CA TYR A 293 -24.74 -7.74 -3.43
C TYR A 293 -23.27 -7.37 -3.26
N ASN A 294 -22.40 -7.80 -4.19
CA ASN A 294 -20.96 -7.56 -4.17
C ASN A 294 -20.54 -6.63 -5.32
N PRO A 295 -19.45 -5.86 -5.14
CA PRO A 295 -18.92 -5.01 -6.18
C PRO A 295 -18.39 -5.84 -7.36
N THR A 296 -18.11 -5.18 -8.48
CA THR A 296 -17.27 -5.76 -9.53
C THR A 296 -15.80 -5.75 -9.08
N PRO A 297 -14.99 -6.75 -9.42
CA PRO A 297 -13.59 -6.80 -9.00
C PRO A 297 -12.78 -5.71 -9.68
N ILE A 298 -11.77 -5.19 -8.97
CA ILE A 298 -10.66 -4.49 -9.61
C ILE A 298 -9.92 -5.50 -10.49
N ARG A 299 -9.59 -5.08 -11.71
CA ARG A 299 -8.94 -5.90 -12.73
C ARG A 299 -7.72 -5.18 -13.26
N PHE A 300 -6.57 -5.85 -13.25
CA PHE A 300 -5.30 -5.29 -13.71
C PHE A 300 -4.47 -6.32 -14.48
N THR A 301 -3.59 -5.86 -15.37
CA THR A 301 -2.64 -6.71 -16.08
C THR A 301 -1.35 -6.87 -15.27
N SER A 302 -0.60 -7.95 -15.50
CA SER A 302 0.76 -8.04 -14.97
C SER A 302 1.58 -6.82 -15.44
N PRO A 303 2.34 -6.16 -14.55
CA PRO A 303 3.13 -5.01 -14.95
C PRO A 303 4.22 -5.43 -15.96
N LEU A 304 4.50 -4.53 -16.90
CA LEU A 304 5.64 -4.63 -17.79
C LEU A 304 6.77 -3.74 -17.27
N TYR A 305 8.01 -4.19 -17.44
CA TYR A 305 9.19 -3.36 -17.22
C TYR A 305 9.88 -3.05 -18.53
N ARG A 306 10.72 -2.00 -18.56
CA ARG A 306 11.57 -1.69 -19.71
C ARG A 306 12.84 -2.54 -19.66
N ALA A 307 13.03 -3.43 -20.62
CA ALA A 307 14.22 -4.27 -20.69
C ALA A 307 15.47 -3.44 -21.01
N VAL A 308 16.64 -3.89 -20.52
CA VAL A 308 17.94 -3.26 -20.78
C VAL A 308 18.23 -3.16 -22.28
N GLN A 309 17.79 -4.15 -23.07
CA GLN A 309 17.94 -4.18 -24.52
C GLN A 309 16.95 -3.26 -25.26
N GLY A 310 16.08 -2.55 -24.52
CA GLY A 310 14.96 -1.77 -25.05
C GLY A 310 13.67 -2.59 -25.13
N GLY A 311 12.54 -1.87 -25.19
CA GLY A 311 11.20 -2.47 -25.26
C GLY A 311 10.63 -2.88 -23.89
N ALA A 312 9.36 -3.29 -23.89
CA ALA A 312 8.66 -3.77 -22.72
C ALA A 312 8.85 -5.29 -22.54
N ALA A 313 8.89 -5.78 -21.30
CA ALA A 313 9.05 -7.19 -20.97
C ALA A 313 8.21 -7.56 -19.74
N ASN A 314 7.81 -8.84 -19.66
CA ASN A 314 7.12 -9.38 -18.50
C ASN A 314 8.11 -9.82 -17.42
N TYR A 315 7.72 -9.67 -16.15
CA TYR A 315 8.37 -10.40 -15.07
C TYR A 315 8.16 -11.91 -15.23
N GLU A 316 9.25 -12.67 -15.06
CA GLU A 316 9.25 -14.13 -15.25
C GLU A 316 8.39 -14.85 -14.22
N ARG A 317 8.28 -14.29 -13.01
CA ARG A 317 7.59 -14.86 -11.85
C ARG A 317 6.82 -13.78 -11.11
N VAL A 318 5.82 -14.23 -10.36
CA VAL A 318 5.04 -13.41 -9.42
C VAL A 318 5.04 -14.10 -8.06
N GLY A 319 4.78 -13.34 -7.00
CA GLY A 319 4.57 -13.88 -5.66
C GLY A 319 3.33 -13.25 -5.03
N PHE A 320 2.79 -13.95 -4.04
CA PHE A 320 1.72 -13.46 -3.17
C PHE A 320 2.31 -13.28 -1.79
N GLU A 321 1.94 -12.20 -1.15
CA GLU A 321 2.47 -11.77 0.13
C GLU A 321 1.35 -11.10 0.92
N THR A 322 1.25 -11.39 2.22
CA THR A 322 0.31 -10.72 3.14
C THR A 322 0.96 -10.57 4.50
N ASP A 323 1.00 -9.33 5.00
CA ASP A 323 1.70 -8.99 6.23
C ASP A 323 0.84 -9.18 7.48
N LEU A 324 -0.18 -10.05 7.41
CA LEU A 324 -1.04 -10.48 8.52
C LEU A 324 -0.32 -10.58 9.87
N PRO A 325 0.83 -11.25 10.00
CA PRO A 325 1.51 -11.36 11.30
C PRO A 325 1.84 -10.00 11.96
N ARG A 326 1.94 -8.91 11.20
CA ARG A 326 2.17 -7.56 11.72
C ARG A 326 0.95 -6.97 12.43
N ILE A 327 -0.25 -7.35 12.00
CA ILE A 327 -1.53 -6.77 12.45
C ILE A 327 -2.38 -7.77 13.27
N GLU A 328 -2.06 -9.07 13.27
CA GLU A 328 -2.69 -10.13 14.09
C GLU A 328 -2.36 -10.08 15.60
N LEU A 329 -2.21 -8.90 16.18
CA LEU A 329 -1.86 -8.75 17.60
C LEU A 329 -3.07 -8.93 18.53
N ALA A 330 -4.29 -8.70 18.04
CA ALA A 330 -5.53 -8.81 18.82
C ALA A 330 -6.27 -10.14 18.63
N THR A 331 -5.76 -11.05 17.78
CA THR A 331 -6.36 -12.38 17.58
C THR A 331 -6.22 -13.26 18.84
N THR A 332 -7.05 -14.32 18.94
CA THR A 332 -7.00 -15.27 20.05
C THR A 332 -6.71 -16.70 19.54
N PRO A 333 -5.51 -17.28 19.79
CA PRO A 333 -4.35 -16.66 20.44
C PRO A 333 -3.65 -15.61 19.54
N PRO A 334 -2.96 -14.62 20.13
CA PRO A 334 -2.29 -13.58 19.36
C PRO A 334 -1.08 -14.12 18.59
N CYS A 335 -0.77 -13.51 17.45
CA CYS A 335 0.45 -13.83 16.69
C CYS A 335 1.71 -13.35 17.43
N ASP A 336 2.57 -14.30 17.81
CA ASP A 336 3.91 -14.03 18.30
C ASP A 336 4.88 -13.93 17.12
N ARG A 337 5.25 -12.70 16.75
CA ARG A 337 6.16 -12.40 15.63
C ARG A 337 7.61 -12.84 15.87
N ASP A 338 8.00 -13.18 17.09
CA ASP A 338 9.35 -13.69 17.38
C ASP A 338 9.44 -15.19 17.12
N THR A 339 8.42 -15.94 17.54
CA THR A 339 8.40 -17.41 17.43
C THR A 339 7.61 -17.93 16.23
N GLY A 340 6.69 -17.11 15.70
CA GLY A 340 5.71 -17.47 14.67
C GLY A 340 4.50 -18.21 15.22
N ASN A 341 4.40 -18.39 16.54
CA ASN A 341 3.30 -19.10 17.17
C ASN A 341 2.02 -18.26 17.10
N GLY A 342 0.89 -18.87 16.72
CA GLY A 342 -0.40 -18.19 16.64
C GLY A 342 -0.63 -17.38 15.35
N CYS A 343 0.41 -17.11 14.56
CA CYS A 343 0.26 -16.42 13.27
C CYS A 343 -0.34 -17.39 12.23
N VAL A 344 -1.51 -17.04 11.67
CA VAL A 344 -2.28 -17.93 10.79
C VAL A 344 -2.78 -17.18 9.55
N ASP A 345 -3.01 -17.91 8.47
CA ASP A 345 -3.67 -17.39 7.28
C ASP A 345 -4.74 -18.39 6.83
N PRO A 346 -6.04 -18.00 6.80
CA PRO A 346 -6.52 -16.67 7.19
C PRO A 346 -6.50 -16.45 8.72
N PRO A 347 -6.65 -15.20 9.20
CA PRO A 347 -6.76 -14.90 10.63
C PRO A 347 -7.93 -15.65 11.28
N ALA A 348 -7.81 -15.92 12.57
CA ALA A 348 -8.87 -16.61 13.31
C ALA A 348 -10.13 -15.74 13.40
N GLY A 349 -11.28 -16.28 12.99
CA GLY A 349 -12.59 -15.60 13.09
C GLY A 349 -13.13 -15.04 11.77
N VAL A 350 -12.26 -14.82 10.79
CA VAL A 350 -12.67 -14.26 9.50
C VAL A 350 -13.55 -15.24 8.71
N GLN A 351 -14.56 -14.71 8.02
CA GLN A 351 -15.39 -15.52 7.13
C GLN A 351 -14.78 -15.66 5.74
N PHE A 352 -14.01 -14.65 5.33
CA PHE A 352 -13.37 -14.61 4.03
C PHE A 352 -12.16 -13.67 4.09
N TYR A 353 -11.05 -14.09 3.50
CA TYR A 353 -9.88 -13.23 3.28
C TYR A 353 -9.63 -13.16 1.77
N PRO A 354 -9.53 -11.95 1.18
CA PRO A 354 -9.42 -11.80 -0.27
C PRO A 354 -8.15 -12.45 -0.79
N PHE A 355 -8.24 -12.99 -2.00
CA PHE A 355 -7.13 -13.57 -2.72
C PHE A 355 -7.27 -13.26 -4.22
N PHE A 356 -6.20 -13.48 -4.97
CA PHE A 356 -6.15 -13.19 -6.38
C PHE A 356 -6.54 -14.40 -7.23
N THR A 357 -7.22 -14.10 -8.33
CA THR A 357 -7.48 -15.08 -9.38
C THR A 357 -7.09 -14.48 -10.73
N THR A 358 -7.01 -15.32 -11.76
CA THR A 358 -6.75 -14.85 -13.12
C THR A 358 -7.95 -15.11 -14.01
N GLY A 359 -8.29 -14.14 -14.86
CA GLY A 359 -9.34 -14.21 -15.85
C GLY A 359 -8.87 -13.75 -17.22
N ARG A 360 -9.82 -13.57 -18.14
CA ARG A 360 -9.57 -12.92 -19.43
C ARG A 360 -10.59 -11.84 -19.71
N LEU A 361 -10.11 -10.71 -20.23
CA LEU A 361 -10.96 -9.70 -20.84
C LEU A 361 -11.54 -10.22 -22.17
N ALA A 362 -12.52 -9.50 -22.72
CA ALA A 362 -13.19 -9.88 -23.97
C ALA A 362 -12.23 -9.96 -25.17
N ASP A 363 -11.15 -9.18 -25.17
CA ASP A 363 -10.10 -9.20 -26.19
C ASP A 363 -9.05 -10.32 -25.98
N GLY A 364 -9.24 -11.17 -24.96
CA GLY A 364 -8.35 -12.27 -24.62
C GLY A 364 -7.18 -11.89 -23.70
N THR A 365 -7.02 -10.60 -23.33
CA THR A 365 -5.98 -10.14 -22.40
C THR A 365 -6.13 -10.85 -21.07
N CYS A 366 -5.03 -11.43 -20.56
CA CYS A 366 -5.03 -12.01 -19.22
C CYS A 366 -5.08 -10.89 -18.17
N THR A 367 -5.94 -11.05 -17.17
CA THR A 367 -6.10 -10.09 -16.07
C THR A 367 -6.01 -10.80 -14.73
N TRP A 368 -5.38 -10.16 -13.77
CA TRP A 368 -5.57 -10.42 -12.35
C TRP A 368 -6.87 -9.79 -11.90
N GLN A 369 -7.46 -10.37 -10.85
CA GLN A 369 -8.67 -9.87 -10.19
C GLN A 369 -8.69 -10.36 -8.76
N GLU A 370 -9.22 -9.55 -7.85
CA GLU A 370 -9.21 -9.81 -6.41
C GLU A 370 -10.62 -10.08 -5.88
N GLY A 371 -10.72 -11.00 -4.93
CA GLY A 371 -11.96 -11.47 -4.32
C GLY A 371 -11.98 -12.98 -4.22
N GLY A 372 -13.13 -13.61 -4.46
CA GLY A 372 -13.33 -15.06 -4.35
C GLY A 372 -13.12 -15.83 -5.65
N ALA A 373 -13.09 -17.16 -5.55
CA ALA A 373 -12.87 -18.03 -6.70
C ALA A 373 -14.01 -17.99 -7.74
N ALA A 374 -15.22 -17.59 -7.36
CA ALA A 374 -16.41 -17.64 -8.22
C ALA A 374 -16.63 -16.37 -9.06
N ILE A 375 -15.65 -15.46 -9.14
CA ILE A 375 -15.74 -14.28 -10.01
C ILE A 375 -16.06 -14.74 -11.45
N PRO A 376 -17.09 -14.15 -12.10
CA PRO A 376 -17.42 -14.50 -13.48
C PRO A 376 -16.23 -14.29 -14.43
N GLY A 377 -15.84 -15.35 -15.13
CA GLY A 377 -14.69 -15.33 -16.06
C GLY A 377 -13.36 -15.75 -15.45
N THR A 378 -13.31 -16.19 -14.19
CA THR A 378 -12.13 -16.84 -13.60
C THR A 378 -11.68 -18.03 -14.45
N THR A 379 -10.40 -18.05 -14.78
CA THR A 379 -9.73 -19.12 -15.53
C THR A 379 -8.75 -19.92 -14.67
N ARG A 380 -8.18 -19.32 -13.62
CA ARG A 380 -7.38 -20.01 -12.59
C ARG A 380 -7.62 -19.35 -11.23
N ASP A 381 -7.89 -20.18 -10.22
CA ASP A 381 -8.14 -19.79 -8.83
C ASP A 381 -6.87 -19.86 -7.95
N LEU A 382 -5.76 -20.35 -8.49
CA LEU A 382 -4.42 -20.35 -7.87
C LEU A 382 -4.34 -21.03 -6.49
N GLY A 383 -5.28 -21.94 -6.21
CA GLY A 383 -5.42 -22.61 -4.92
C GLY A 383 -6.75 -22.33 -4.23
N GLY A 384 -7.52 -21.35 -4.69
CA GLY A 384 -8.92 -21.12 -4.33
C GLY A 384 -9.17 -20.64 -2.89
N SER A 385 -8.12 -20.20 -2.20
CA SER A 385 -8.17 -19.69 -0.82
C SER A 385 -6.92 -18.85 -0.50
N SER A 386 -7.01 -17.97 0.50
CA SER A 386 -5.88 -17.18 1.00
C SER A 386 -4.71 -18.08 1.45
N THR A 387 -4.99 -19.09 2.29
CA THR A 387 -3.98 -20.04 2.80
C THR A 387 -3.17 -20.68 1.67
N ALA A 388 -3.86 -21.12 0.60
CA ALA A 388 -3.18 -21.72 -0.52
C ALA A 388 -2.36 -20.69 -1.30
N GLU A 389 -2.87 -19.46 -1.42
CA GLU A 389 -2.28 -18.40 -2.21
C GLU A 389 -1.05 -17.76 -1.57
N PHE A 390 -1.15 -17.27 -0.34
CA PHE A 390 -0.06 -16.60 0.38
C PHE A 390 0.93 -17.59 0.99
N GLY A 391 0.53 -18.85 1.18
CA GLY A 391 1.45 -19.94 1.51
C GLY A 391 1.97 -19.90 2.94
N GLY A 392 3.28 -20.02 3.12
CA GLY A 392 3.89 -20.27 4.43
C GLY A 392 4.40 -19.01 5.11
N LEU A 393 4.39 -19.03 6.44
CA LEU A 393 4.94 -17.97 7.28
C LEU A 393 6.42 -17.71 6.94
N LEU A 394 6.75 -16.45 6.70
CA LEU A 394 8.06 -15.98 6.27
C LEU A 394 8.76 -15.24 7.40
N ARG A 395 9.91 -15.78 7.83
CA ARG A 395 10.80 -15.08 8.75
C ARG A 395 11.68 -14.11 7.97
N LEU A 396 11.49 -12.83 8.22
CA LEU A 396 12.30 -11.75 7.68
C LEU A 396 13.37 -11.33 8.69
N PHE A 397 14.41 -10.66 8.20
CA PHE A 397 15.44 -10.02 9.02
C PHE A 397 15.51 -8.52 8.72
N TYR A 398 15.89 -7.75 9.73
CA TYR A 398 15.89 -6.29 9.74
C TYR A 398 17.19 -5.76 10.36
N PRO A 399 17.58 -4.52 10.07
CA PRO A 399 18.57 -3.81 10.87
C PRO A 399 18.16 -3.77 12.35
N GLY A 400 19.13 -3.70 13.26
CA GLY A 400 18.84 -3.64 14.67
C GLY A 400 19.98 -3.13 15.55
N PRO A 401 19.69 -2.83 16.83
CA PRO A 401 20.64 -2.16 17.72
C PRO A 401 21.97 -2.88 17.86
N GLY A 402 23.06 -2.12 17.82
CA GLY A 402 24.42 -2.65 17.86
C GLY A 402 24.86 -3.30 16.55
N PHE A 403 24.22 -2.97 15.43
CA PHE A 403 24.46 -3.60 14.12
C PHE A 403 24.22 -5.12 14.12
N HIS A 404 23.20 -5.56 14.86
CA HIS A 404 22.77 -6.95 14.90
C HIS A 404 21.43 -7.13 14.19
N PRO A 405 21.25 -8.18 13.35
CA PRO A 405 19.98 -8.41 12.70
C PRO A 405 18.89 -8.74 13.72
N VAL A 406 17.71 -8.16 13.52
CA VAL A 406 16.48 -8.56 14.22
C VAL A 406 15.68 -9.43 13.28
N TYR A 407 15.13 -10.54 13.78
CA TYR A 407 14.31 -11.44 12.98
C TYR A 407 12.86 -11.37 13.42
N ARG A 408 11.93 -11.30 12.48
CA ARG A 408 10.48 -11.28 12.75
C ARG A 408 9.72 -12.07 11.69
N TYR A 409 8.69 -12.77 12.11
CA TYR A 409 7.63 -13.21 11.23
C TYR A 409 6.67 -12.05 11.04
N ASN A 410 6.72 -11.44 9.85
CA ASN A 410 5.85 -10.31 9.50
C ASN A 410 4.97 -10.64 8.31
N ASP A 411 5.13 -11.80 7.68
CA ASP A 411 4.55 -12.04 6.37
C ASP A 411 4.27 -13.53 6.10
N PHE A 412 3.29 -13.83 5.25
CA PHE A 412 3.10 -15.11 4.58
C PHE A 412 3.47 -14.95 3.11
N ARG A 413 4.30 -15.85 2.56
CA ARG A 413 4.71 -15.71 1.16
C ARG A 413 4.76 -17.00 0.36
N ARG A 414 4.24 -16.93 -0.87
CA ARG A 414 4.37 -17.96 -1.91
C ARG A 414 4.82 -17.33 -3.23
N ILE A 415 5.97 -17.75 -3.72
CA ILE A 415 6.47 -17.33 -5.05
C ILE A 415 6.15 -18.42 -6.07
N LEU A 416 5.47 -18.05 -7.16
CA LEU A 416 5.19 -18.97 -8.26
C LEU A 416 6.45 -19.21 -9.11
N THR A 417 6.51 -20.38 -9.75
CA THR A 417 7.63 -20.74 -10.65
C THR A 417 7.59 -20.00 -11.99
N SER A 418 6.45 -19.42 -12.35
CA SER A 418 6.24 -18.63 -13.56
C SER A 418 5.13 -17.60 -13.36
N ASN A 419 5.08 -16.56 -14.19
CA ASN A 419 3.94 -15.65 -14.27
C ASN A 419 2.78 -16.35 -15.01
N PRO A 420 1.65 -16.68 -14.34
CA PRO A 420 0.53 -17.37 -14.98
C PRO A 420 -0.32 -16.44 -15.87
N CYS A 421 -0.10 -15.13 -15.78
CA CYS A 421 -0.91 -14.11 -16.44
C CYS A 421 -0.03 -13.03 -17.11
N PRO A 422 0.88 -13.41 -18.02
CA PRO A 422 1.73 -12.44 -18.70
C PRO A 422 0.88 -11.50 -19.58
N GLN A 423 1.25 -10.23 -19.59
CA GLN A 423 0.66 -9.25 -20.49
C GLN A 423 1.23 -9.41 -21.90
N ALA A 424 0.40 -9.16 -22.91
CA ALA A 424 0.88 -9.06 -24.29
C ALA A 424 1.87 -7.90 -24.41
N VAL A 425 3.10 -8.20 -24.82
CA VAL A 425 4.13 -7.17 -25.03
C VAL A 425 3.82 -6.43 -26.33
N PRO A 426 3.62 -5.09 -26.29
CA PRO A 426 3.46 -4.31 -27.51
C PRO A 426 4.66 -4.51 -28.43
N ARG A 427 4.42 -4.76 -29.72
CA ARG A 427 5.52 -4.80 -30.70
C ARG A 427 6.11 -3.39 -30.81
N ALA A 428 7.44 -3.30 -30.71
CA ALA A 428 8.20 -2.06 -30.81
C ALA A 428 8.00 -1.36 -32.17
#